data_AF-A0A661K3T4-F1
#
_entry.id   AF-A0A661K3T4-F1
#
_cell.length_a   1.000
_cell.length_b   1.000
_cell.length_c   1.000
_cell.angle_alpha   90.00
_cell.angle_beta   90.00
_cell.angle_gamma   90.00
#
_symmetry.space_group_name_H-M   'P 1'
#
loop_
_entity.id
_entity.type
_entity.pdbx_description
1 polymer ?
#
loop_
_entity_poly.entity_id
_entity_poly.type
_entity_poly.pdbx_seq_one_letter_code
_entity_poly.pdbx_strand_id
1 'polypeptide(L)' 'MSKLICYCWNYTDEDIRKDVFEHNGKSTIMEKIKAEKKAGNCQCEIKNPKGK' A
#
# COMPACT_ATOMS: atom_id res chain seq x y z
N MET A 1 9.27 4.27 -14.22
CA MET A 1 7.92 4.71 -13.82
C MET A 1 7.52 3.89 -12.62
N SER A 2 7.26 4.54 -11.49
CA SER A 2 6.78 3.86 -10.28
C SER A 2 5.43 3.21 -10.54
N LYS A 3 5.24 2.02 -9.99
CA LYS A 3 4.00 1.25 -10.11
C LYS A 3 3.12 1.54 -8.90
N LEU A 4 1.87 1.89 -9.14
CA LEU A 4 0.89 2.00 -8.06
C LEU A 4 0.63 0.61 -7.46
N ILE A 5 0.87 0.47 -6.16
CA ILE A 5 0.71 -0.78 -5.41
C ILE A 5 -0.62 -0.77 -4.65
N CYS A 6 -0.94 0.35 -3.99
CA CYS A 6 -2.20 0.50 -3.28
C CYS A 6 -3.06 1.61 -3.89
N TYR A 7 -4.16 1.22 -4.52
CA TYR A 7 -5.12 2.15 -5.12
C TYR A 7 -6.01 2.87 -4.10
N CYS A 8 -6.08 2.40 -2.86
CA CYS A 8 -6.92 3.04 -1.83
C CYS A 8 -6.29 4.33 -1.27
N TRP A 9 -4.96 4.33 -1.12
CA TRP A 9 -4.19 5.44 -0.55
C TRP A 9 -3.07 5.95 -1.48
N ASN A 10 -3.07 5.50 -2.73
CA ASN A 10 -2.11 5.88 -3.78
C ASN A 10 -0.63 5.61 -3.47
N TYR A 11 -0.32 4.55 -2.72
CA TYR A 11 1.07 4.16 -2.48
C TYR A 11 1.67 3.46 -3.69
N THR A 12 2.83 3.93 -4.11
CA THR A 12 3.65 3.35 -5.17
C THR A 12 4.72 2.40 -4.63
N ASP A 13 5.38 1.65 -5.51
CA ASP A 13 6.51 0.81 -5.11
C ASP A 13 7.71 1.64 -4.64
N GLU A 14 7.90 2.84 -5.20
CA GLU A 14 8.92 3.78 -4.73
C GLU A 14 8.62 4.29 -3.32
N ASP A 15 7.36 4.62 -3.00
CA ASP A 15 6.97 5.01 -1.64
C ASP A 15 7.28 3.91 -0.63
N ILE A 16 6.95 2.66 -0.96
CA ILE A 16 7.21 1.51 -0.09
C ILE A 16 8.72 1.29 0.07
N ARG A 17 9.51 1.38 -0.99
CA ARG A 17 10.98 1.24 -0.90
C ARG A 17 11.61 2.33 -0.04
N LYS A 18 11.14 3.57 -0.20
CA LYS A 18 11.60 4.72 0.59
C LYS A 18 11.26 4.54 2.06
N ASP A 19 10.02 4.15 2.36
CA ASP A 19 9.56 3.83 3.71
C ASP A 19 10.40 2.70 4.35
N VAL A 20 10.72 1.63 3.61
CA VAL A 20 11.64 0.59 4.09
C VAL A 20 13.01 1.15 4.46
N PHE A 21 13.57 2.01 3.61
CA PHE A 21 14.88 2.62 3.85
C PHE A 21 14.87 3.55 5.07
N GLU A 22 13.82 4.36 5.22
CA GLU A 22 13.67 5.33 6.31
C GLU A 22 13.36 4.65 7.66
N HIS A 23 12.71 3.49 7.65
CA HIS A 23 12.27 2.78 8.84
C HIS A 23 13.09 1.52 9.15
N ASN A 24 14.41 1.59 8.93
CA ASN A 24 15.37 0.53 9.32
C ASN A 24 15.00 -0.87 8.80
N GLY A 25 14.57 -0.95 7.54
CA GLY A 25 14.20 -2.21 6.89
C GLY A 25 12.75 -2.64 7.11
N LYS A 26 11.94 -1.87 7.84
CA LYS A 26 10.50 -2.13 8.03
C LYS A 26 9.68 -1.20 7.16
N SER A 27 8.55 -1.66 6.63
CA SER A 27 7.62 -0.77 5.91
C SER A 27 6.38 -0.49 6.75
N THR A 28 6.26 0.73 7.25
CA THR A 28 5.07 1.21 7.96
C THR A 28 3.87 1.33 7.01
N ILE A 29 4.11 1.63 5.73
CA ILE A 29 3.09 1.65 4.68
C ILE A 29 2.47 0.27 4.50
N MET A 30 3.30 -0.78 4.44
CA MET A 30 2.80 -2.15 4.29
C MET A 30 2.05 -2.63 5.54
N GLU A 31 2.49 -2.22 6.74
CA GLU A 31 1.77 -2.49 7.99
C GLU A 31 0.38 -1.84 7.98
N LYS A 32 0.30 -0.56 7.58
CA LYS A 32 -0.97 0.15 7.42
C LYS A 32 -1.88 -0.54 6.42
N ILE A 33 -1.40 -0.86 5.21
CA ILE A 33 -2.21 -1.54 4.19
C ILE A 33 -2.78 -2.87 4.71
N LYS A 34 -1.97 -3.66 5.44
CA LYS A 34 -2.41 -4.91 6.05
C LYS A 34 -3.48 -4.68 7.12
N ALA A 35 -3.29 -3.68 7.98
CA ALA A 35 -4.23 -3.35 9.04
C ALA A 35 -5.59 -2.90 8.46
N GLU A 36 -5.58 -1.98 7.50
CA GLU A 36 -6.80 -1.48 6.86
C GLU A 36 -7.53 -2.56 6.06
N LYS A 37 -6.78 -3.47 5.40
CA LYS A 37 -7.37 -4.63 4.72
C LYS A 37 -8.06 -5.57 5.71
N LYS A 38 -7.44 -5.81 6.87
CA LYS A 38 -8.05 -6.62 7.95
C LYS A 38 -9.27 -5.93 8.56
N ALA A 39 -9.27 -4.61 8.65
CA ALA A 39 -10.38 -3.82 9.16
C ALA A 39 -11.56 -3.71 8.17
N GLY A 40 -11.38 -4.11 6.90
CA GLY A 40 -12.42 -3.98 5.87
C GLY A 40 -12.55 -2.57 5.29
N ASN A 41 -11.58 -1.69 5.54
CA ASN A 41 -11.60 -0.29 5.08
C ASN A 41 -11.10 -0.13 3.63
N CYS A 42 -10.58 -1.21 3.03
CA CYS A 42 -10.12 -1.21 1.65
C CYS A 42 -11.31 -1.19 0.67
N GLN A 43 -11.21 -0.33 -0.34
CA GLN A 43 -12.14 -0.31 -1.49
C GLN A 43 -11.50 -0.97 -2.72
N CYS A 44 -10.74 -2.05 -2.54
CA CYS A 44 -9.99 -2.69 -3.62
C CYS A 44 -10.88 -3.15 -4.78
N GLU A 45 -12.09 -3.65 -4.49
CA GLU A 45 -13.04 -4.10 -5.50
C GLU A 45 -13.46 -2.98 -6.47
N ILE A 46 -13.43 -1.73 -6.01
CA ILE A 46 -13.86 -0.56 -6.78
C ILE A 46 -12.64 0.19 -7.35
N LYS A 47 -11.61 0.41 -6.54
CA LYS A 47 -10.46 1.28 -6.89
C LYS A 47 -9.32 0.57 -7.61
N ASN A 48 -9.13 -0.73 -7.37
CA ASN A 48 -8.06 -1.49 -8.00
C ASN A 48 -8.59 -2.10 -9.30
N PRO A 49 -7.96 -1.87 -10.47
CA PRO A 49 -8.38 -2.45 -11.75
C PRO A 49 -8.46 -3.99 -11.76
N LYS A 50 -7.77 -4.66 -10.83
CA LYS A 50 -7.82 -6.11 -10.66
C LYS A 50 -8.92 -6.59 -9.71
N GLY A 51 -9.60 -5.66 -9.03
CA GLY A 51 -10.62 -5.93 -8.02
C GLY A 51 -10.09 -6.55 -6.72
N LYS A 52 -8.77 -6.67 -6.52
CA LYS A 52 -8.17 -7.37 -5.36
C LYS A 52 -6.77 -6.89 -4.99
#